data_AF-A0A969ETW1-F1
#
_entry.id   AF-A0A969ETW1-F1
#
_cell.length_a   1.000
_cell.length_b   1.000
_cell.length_c   1.000
_cell.angle_alpha   90.00
_cell.angle_beta   90.00
_cell.angle_gamma   90.00
#
_symmetry.space_group_name_H-M   'P 1'
#
loop_
_entity.id
_entity.type
_entity.pdbx_description
1 polymer ?
#
loop_
_entity_poly.entity_id
_entity_poly.type
_entity_poly.pdbx_seq_one_letter_code
_entity_poly.pdbx_strand_id
1 'polypeptide(L)'
;MLDEQNNTDTAAVTLLPTDEWSTNFFVTPISTGDQRLFTNYNAAIKLTRNKSENALGLFDRDSNPLTGSNIVEVICVSGVNLEELLPTNLQATVAQQGGWGYINVDAGSASSNPAPGAVVMKLEFNRVQFVSPDGFGNDFVGTVNTAVWLRNRDDSEGVSGF
;
A
#
# COMPACT_ATOMS: atom_id res chain seq x y z
N MET A 1 -27.50 -18.16 2.06
CA MET A 1 -26.30 -18.65 2.74
C MET A 1 -25.17 -17.86 2.11
N LEU A 2 -24.75 -16.78 2.77
CA LEU A 2 -23.70 -15.90 2.25
C LEU A 2 -22.39 -16.64 2.51
N ASP A 3 -21.73 -17.08 1.44
CA ASP A 3 -20.37 -17.59 1.58
C ASP A 3 -19.46 -16.44 2.02
N GLU A 4 -18.80 -16.62 3.15
CA GLU A 4 -17.61 -15.90 3.59
C GLU A 4 -16.45 -16.17 2.62
N GLN A 5 -16.58 -15.76 1.35
CA GLN A 5 -15.45 -15.78 0.43
C GLN A 5 -14.48 -14.69 0.88
N ASN A 6 -13.43 -15.14 1.57
CA ASN A 6 -12.17 -14.47 1.86
C ASN A 6 -11.89 -13.30 0.92
N ASN A 7 -12.34 -12.10 1.29
CA ASN A 7 -12.08 -10.87 0.56
C ASN A 7 -10.64 -10.42 0.82
N THR A 8 -9.69 -11.16 0.21
CA THR A 8 -8.32 -10.68 0.06
C THR A 8 -8.30 -9.77 -1.16
N ASP A 9 -8.80 -8.55 -0.96
CA ASP A 9 -8.81 -7.52 -1.98
C ASP A 9 -7.40 -7.00 -2.23
N THR A 10 -6.74 -7.64 -3.18
CA THR A 10 -5.35 -7.38 -3.53
C THR A 10 -5.25 -6.35 -4.65
N ALA A 11 -4.55 -5.23 -4.41
CA ALA A 11 -4.36 -4.16 -5.38
C ALA A 11 -2.91 -4.10 -5.88
N ALA A 12 -2.74 -4.01 -7.21
CA ALA A 12 -1.43 -3.84 -7.81
C ALA A 12 -0.89 -2.43 -7.51
N VAL A 13 0.40 -2.34 -7.17
CA VAL A 13 1.11 -1.10 -6.92
C VAL A 13 2.44 -1.11 -7.66
N THR A 14 2.71 -0.03 -8.40
CA THR A 14 4.07 0.31 -8.84
C THR A 14 4.75 1.07 -7.72
N LEU A 15 6.08 0.98 -7.59
CA LEU A 15 6.88 1.69 -6.61
C LEU A 15 7.97 2.46 -7.35
N LEU A 16 8.06 3.76 -7.12
CA LEU A 16 9.17 4.55 -7.63
C LEU A 16 10.47 4.23 -6.87
N PRO A 17 11.65 4.43 -7.49
CA PRO A 17 12.94 4.31 -6.82
C PRO A 17 12.96 5.15 -5.54
N THR A 18 13.30 4.53 -4.40
CA THR A 18 13.22 5.21 -3.09
C THR A 18 14.37 6.17 -2.79
N ASP A 19 15.42 6.17 -3.61
CA ASP A 19 16.47 7.18 -3.56
C ASP A 19 16.01 8.54 -4.12
N GLU A 20 14.99 8.53 -4.99
CA GLU A 20 14.37 9.71 -5.57
C GLU A 20 13.02 10.04 -4.93
N TRP A 21 12.24 9.04 -4.51
CA TRP A 21 10.86 9.22 -4.05
C TRP A 21 10.61 8.56 -2.69
N SER A 22 9.92 9.27 -1.80
CA SER A 22 9.36 8.63 -0.61
C SER A 22 7.99 8.05 -0.93
N THR A 23 7.77 6.78 -0.57
CA THR A 23 6.49 6.08 -0.74
C THR A 23 5.90 5.72 0.62
N ASN A 24 4.68 6.18 0.88
CA ASN A 24 3.92 5.89 2.10
C ASN A 24 2.54 5.32 1.75
N PHE A 25 2.07 4.39 2.57
CA PHE A 25 0.73 3.82 2.50
C PHE A 25 -0.08 4.34 3.68
N PHE A 26 -1.15 5.09 3.39
CA PHE A 26 -2.13 5.50 4.39
C PHE A 26 -3.19 4.41 4.50
N VAL A 27 -3.24 3.75 5.64
CA VAL A 27 -4.03 2.54 5.88
C VAL A 27 -5.12 2.83 6.90
N THR A 28 -6.35 2.49 6.54
CA THR A 28 -7.54 2.61 7.39
C THR A 28 -8.20 1.22 7.52
N PRO A 29 -7.99 0.50 8.63
CA PRO A 29 -8.69 -0.75 8.92
C PRO A 29 -10.22 -0.56 8.85
N ILE A 30 -10.91 -1.50 8.21
CA ILE A 30 -12.36 -1.51 8.06
C ILE A 30 -12.95 -2.81 8.62
N SER A 31 -14.02 -2.68 9.39
CA SER A 31 -14.78 -3.81 9.93
C SER A 31 -16.16 -3.91 9.28
N THR A 32 -16.76 -5.09 9.33
CA THR A 32 -18.07 -5.43 8.76
C THR A 32 -19.26 -4.84 9.55
N GLY A 33 -19.02 -3.82 10.38
CA GLY A 33 -20.02 -3.17 11.23
C GLY A 33 -19.86 -1.65 11.28
N ASP A 34 -20.18 -1.03 12.41
CA ASP A 34 -20.12 0.41 12.59
C ASP A 34 -18.65 0.91 12.56
N GLN A 35 -18.16 1.24 11.36
CA GLN A 35 -16.78 1.67 11.07
C GLN A 35 -16.35 2.91 11.88
N ARG A 36 -17.28 3.55 12.58
CA ARG A 36 -17.10 4.82 13.32
C ARG A 36 -16.96 4.65 14.84
N LEU A 37 -17.24 3.46 15.41
CA LEU A 37 -17.45 3.32 16.85
C LEU A 37 -16.29 2.73 17.65
N PHE A 38 -15.27 2.17 17.02
CA PHE A 38 -14.19 1.49 17.75
C PHE A 38 -12.84 2.16 17.53
N THR A 39 -12.18 2.49 18.64
CA THR A 39 -10.93 3.24 18.70
C THR A 39 -9.68 2.36 18.52
N ASN A 40 -9.80 1.07 18.18
CA ASN A 40 -8.66 0.12 18.19
C ASN A 40 -8.74 -0.99 17.11
N TYR A 41 -9.44 -0.79 15.98
CA TYR A 41 -9.41 -1.79 14.91
C TYR A 41 -7.99 -1.96 14.37
N ASN A 42 -7.60 -3.19 14.05
CA ASN A 42 -6.29 -3.44 13.46
C ASN A 42 -6.34 -4.35 12.24
N ALA A 43 -5.51 -4.04 11.26
CA ALA A 43 -5.28 -4.83 10.05
C ALA A 43 -3.78 -5.00 9.84
N ALA A 44 -3.39 -6.05 9.15
CA ALA A 44 -2.01 -6.24 8.73
C ALA A 44 -1.88 -5.98 7.23
N ILE A 45 -0.83 -5.28 6.82
CA ILE A 45 -0.54 -5.07 5.40
C ILE A 45 0.82 -5.66 5.03
N LYS A 46 0.94 -6.16 3.80
CA LYS A 46 2.16 -6.77 3.27
C LYS A 46 2.26 -6.61 1.76
N LEU A 47 3.47 -6.69 1.23
CA LEU A 47 3.72 -6.75 -0.22
C LEU A 47 3.83 -8.21 -0.68
N THR A 48 3.21 -8.48 -1.82
CA THR A 48 3.19 -9.81 -2.45
C THR A 48 3.44 -9.70 -3.94
N ARG A 49 3.99 -10.79 -4.51
CA ARG A 49 4.28 -10.85 -5.95
C ARG A 49 3.05 -11.07 -6.82
N ASN A 50 1.94 -11.55 -6.26
CA ASN A 50 0.76 -11.85 -7.06
C ASN A 50 -0.52 -11.61 -6.28
N LYS A 51 -1.62 -11.57 -7.04
CA LYS A 51 -2.95 -11.29 -6.51
C LYS A 51 -3.46 -12.38 -5.57
N SER A 52 -3.13 -13.65 -5.84
CA SER A 52 -3.76 -14.79 -5.16
C SER A 52 -2.85 -15.59 -4.22
N GLU A 53 -1.55 -15.31 -4.14
CA GLU A 53 -0.64 -16.06 -3.27
C GLU A 53 -0.09 -15.17 -2.15
N ASN A 54 0.12 -15.79 -0.98
CA ASN A 54 0.88 -15.22 0.14
C ASN A 54 2.40 -15.17 -0.14
N ALA A 55 2.81 -15.13 -1.41
CA ALA A 55 4.21 -15.08 -1.81
C ALA A 55 4.78 -13.68 -1.53
N LEU A 56 5.31 -13.52 -0.32
CA LEU A 56 5.92 -12.28 0.17
C LEU A 56 7.04 -11.82 -0.77
N GLY A 57 6.95 -10.58 -1.21
CA GLY A 57 7.89 -10.02 -2.16
C GLY A 57 7.24 -9.06 -3.15
N LEU A 58 8.00 -8.74 -4.18
CA LEU A 58 7.59 -7.89 -5.28
C LEU A 58 8.41 -8.26 -6.52
N PHE A 59 8.22 -7.54 -7.60
CA PHE A 59 9.09 -7.56 -8.77
C PHE A 59 9.89 -6.26 -8.84
N ASP A 60 11.12 -6.34 -9.34
CA ASP A 60 11.84 -5.15 -9.76
C ASP A 60 11.22 -4.55 -11.04
N ARG A 61 11.81 -3.47 -11.55
CA ARG A 61 11.36 -2.81 -12.79
C ARG A 61 11.37 -3.74 -14.00
N ASP A 62 12.34 -4.65 -14.06
CA ASP A 62 12.56 -5.55 -15.19
C ASP A 62 11.81 -6.89 -15.01
N SER A 63 10.90 -6.95 -14.04
CA SER A 63 10.06 -8.10 -13.69
C SER A 63 10.83 -9.30 -13.13
N ASN A 64 12.02 -9.09 -12.57
CA ASN A 64 12.69 -10.14 -11.80
C ASN A 64 12.08 -10.23 -10.39
N PRO A 65 11.81 -11.45 -9.89
CA PRO A 65 11.17 -11.63 -8.60
C PRO A 65 12.13 -11.29 -7.46
N LEU A 66 11.72 -10.36 -6.61
CA LEU A 66 12.34 -10.06 -5.32
C LEU A 66 11.58 -10.81 -4.23
N THR A 67 12.28 -11.59 -3.40
CA THR A 67 11.66 -12.45 -2.38
C THR A 67 11.79 -11.82 -1.00
N GLY A 68 10.67 -11.75 -0.28
CA GLY A 68 10.61 -11.22 1.08
C GLY A 68 9.80 -9.93 1.18
N SER A 69 9.01 -9.81 2.23
CA SER A 69 8.28 -8.61 2.63
C SER A 69 8.08 -8.74 4.13
N ASN A 70 8.11 -7.62 4.83
CA ASN A 70 7.62 -7.58 6.21
C ASN A 70 6.08 -7.51 6.18
N ILE A 71 5.48 -7.93 7.28
CA ILE A 71 4.06 -7.75 7.56
C ILE A 71 3.99 -6.64 8.62
N VAL A 72 3.22 -5.59 8.35
CA VAL A 72 3.10 -4.43 9.24
C VAL A 72 1.68 -4.37 9.79
N GLU A 73 1.56 -4.41 11.11
CA GLU A 73 0.29 -4.21 11.81
C GLU A 73 -0.03 -2.72 11.88
N VAL A 74 -1.25 -2.38 11.48
CA VAL A 74 -1.80 -1.03 11.51
C VAL A 74 -2.95 -1.01 12.50
N ILE A 75 -2.82 -0.21 13.55
CA ILE A 75 -3.87 0.03 14.55
C ILE A 75 -4.48 1.40 14.26
N CYS A 76 -5.80 1.44 14.13
CA CYS A 76 -6.54 2.63 13.71
C CYS A 76 -6.02 3.14 12.37
N VAL A 77 -6.08 4.44 12.14
CA VAL A 77 -5.58 5.05 10.91
C VAL A 77 -4.10 5.37 11.09
N SER A 78 -3.24 4.83 10.22
CA SER A 78 -1.79 5.12 10.26
C SER A 78 -1.18 5.15 8.87
N GLY A 79 -0.04 5.86 8.78
CA GLY A 79 0.89 5.74 7.65
C GLY A 79 1.86 4.59 7.88
N VAL A 80 2.18 3.86 6.82
CA VAL A 80 3.23 2.84 6.77
C VAL A 80 4.21 3.24 5.67
N ASN A 81 5.48 3.44 6.02
CA ASN A 81 6.50 3.73 5.02
C ASN A 81 6.83 2.46 4.24
N LEU A 82 7.15 2.57 2.95
CA LEU A 82 7.53 1.42 2.13
C LEU A 82 8.70 0.63 2.72
N GLU A 83 9.67 1.32 3.34
CA GLU A 83 10.81 0.70 4.02
C GLU A 83 10.39 -0.27 5.14
N GLU A 84 9.27 -0.01 5.81
CA GLU A 84 8.75 -0.89 6.87
C GLU A 84 8.22 -2.20 6.29
N LEU A 85 7.73 -2.19 5.04
CA LEU A 85 7.24 -3.36 4.32
C LEU A 85 8.37 -4.15 3.65
N LEU A 86 9.56 -3.58 3.52
CA LEU A 86 10.69 -4.21 2.82
C LEU A 86 11.78 -4.63 3.82
N PRO A 87 12.30 -5.86 3.75
CA PRO A 87 13.51 -6.21 4.48
C PRO A 87 14.70 -5.40 3.92
N THR A 88 15.71 -5.13 4.75
CA THR A 88 16.83 -4.25 4.42
C THR A 88 17.54 -4.60 3.11
N ASN A 89 17.64 -5.88 2.76
CA ASN A 89 18.26 -6.34 1.52
C ASN A 89 17.45 -5.96 0.27
N LEU A 90 16.13 -5.83 0.37
CA LEU A 90 15.28 -5.40 -0.74
C LEU A 90 15.16 -3.88 -0.84
N GLN A 91 15.28 -3.17 0.29
CA GLN A 91 15.27 -1.71 0.29
C GLN A 91 16.33 -1.15 -0.68
N ALA A 92 17.54 -1.71 -0.70
CA ALA A 92 18.61 -1.26 -1.61
C ALA A 92 18.27 -1.49 -3.10
N THR A 93 17.64 -2.62 -3.44
CA THR A 93 17.23 -2.91 -4.82
C THR A 93 16.10 -1.99 -5.27
N VAL A 94 15.07 -1.84 -4.44
CA VAL A 94 13.92 -0.96 -4.71
C VAL A 94 14.37 0.50 -4.72
N ALA A 95 15.35 0.88 -3.90
CA ALA A 95 15.92 2.21 -3.91
C ALA A 95 16.45 2.60 -5.28
N GLN A 96 17.16 1.72 -5.98
CA GLN A 96 17.80 2.04 -7.26
C GLN A 96 16.90 1.87 -8.48
N GLN A 97 15.95 0.94 -8.42
CA GLN A 97 15.22 0.49 -9.61
C GLN A 97 13.72 0.69 -9.51
N GLY A 98 13.19 0.95 -8.30
CA GLY A 98 11.76 0.84 -8.03
C GLY A 98 11.28 -0.60 -8.22
N GLY A 99 10.02 -0.76 -8.58
CA GLY A 99 9.45 -2.08 -8.85
C GLY A 99 7.94 -2.05 -8.90
N TRP A 100 7.33 -3.22 -8.78
CA TRP A 100 5.89 -3.35 -8.66
C TRP A 100 5.51 -4.64 -7.93
N GLY A 101 4.33 -4.67 -7.35
CA GLY A 101 3.80 -5.85 -6.69
C GLY A 101 2.35 -5.61 -6.32
N TYR A 102 1.92 -6.28 -5.27
CA TYR A 102 0.56 -6.15 -4.78
C TYR A 102 0.54 -5.89 -3.28
N ILE A 103 -0.28 -4.94 -2.87
CA ILE A 103 -0.62 -4.76 -1.46
C ILE A 103 -1.70 -5.77 -1.11
N ASN A 104 -1.41 -6.58 -0.10
CA ASN A 104 -2.34 -7.49 0.52
C ASN A 104 -2.65 -7.04 1.93
N VAL A 105 -3.92 -7.19 2.30
CA VAL A 105 -4.42 -6.88 3.64
C VAL A 105 -4.91 -8.17 4.28
N ASP A 106 -4.41 -8.46 5.47
CA ASP A 106 -4.91 -9.54 6.31
C ASP A 106 -5.58 -8.96 7.57
N ALA A 107 -6.34 -9.81 8.26
CA ALA A 107 -6.82 -9.50 9.59
C ALA A 107 -5.65 -9.29 10.55
N GLY A 108 -5.69 -8.20 11.33
CA GLY A 108 -4.60 -7.88 12.24
C GLY A 108 -4.57 -8.81 13.47
N SER A 109 -3.38 -8.99 14.05
CA SER A 109 -3.11 -9.87 15.20
C SER A 109 -2.93 -9.15 16.55
N ALA A 110 -2.72 -7.84 16.52
CA ALA A 110 -2.28 -7.03 17.67
C ALA A 110 -3.39 -6.49 18.60
N SER A 111 -4.69 -6.69 18.32
CA SER A 111 -5.78 -6.12 19.12
C SER A 111 -6.96 -7.09 19.31
N SER A 112 -7.84 -6.80 20.30
CA SER A 112 -9.09 -7.55 20.53
C SER A 112 -10.15 -7.34 19.44
N ASN A 113 -9.89 -6.46 18.47
CA ASN A 113 -10.79 -6.11 17.38
C ASN A 113 -10.07 -6.23 16.02
N PRO A 114 -9.78 -7.45 15.55
CA PRO A 114 -9.24 -7.66 14.20
C PRO A 114 -10.23 -7.14 13.15
N ALA A 115 -9.75 -6.27 12.27
CA ALA A 115 -10.49 -5.82 11.10
C ALA A 115 -10.23 -6.80 9.95
N PRO A 116 -11.28 -7.34 9.29
CA PRO A 116 -11.12 -8.27 8.17
C PRO A 116 -10.53 -7.63 6.91
N GLY A 117 -10.40 -6.30 6.86
CA GLY A 117 -9.79 -5.60 5.72
C GLY A 117 -9.35 -4.18 6.07
N ALA A 118 -8.84 -3.47 5.08
CA ALA A 118 -8.43 -2.07 5.19
C ALA A 118 -8.57 -1.36 3.84
N VAL A 119 -8.80 -0.05 3.89
CA VAL A 119 -8.59 0.84 2.75
C VAL A 119 -7.14 1.28 2.76
N VAL A 120 -6.44 1.12 1.64
CA VAL A 120 -5.05 1.53 1.48
C VAL A 120 -4.93 2.59 0.40
N MET A 121 -4.34 3.74 0.74
CA MET A 121 -4.02 4.81 -0.18
C MET A 121 -2.51 4.93 -0.30
N LYS A 122 -2.00 4.89 -1.53
CA LYS A 122 -0.58 5.10 -1.78
C LYS A 122 -0.31 6.60 -1.97
N LEU A 123 0.73 7.09 -1.30
CA LEU A 123 1.25 8.45 -1.38
C LEU A 123 2.70 8.37 -1.83
N GLU A 124 3.02 9.02 -2.94
CA GLU A 124 4.39 9.19 -3.42
C GLU A 124 4.72 10.67 -3.50
N PHE A 125 5.88 11.03 -2.96
CA PHE A 125 6.36 12.40 -2.96
C PHE A 125 7.89 12.42 -3.06
N ASN A 126 8.40 13.30 -3.91
CA ASN A 126 9.83 13.59 -4.00
C ASN A 126 10.14 14.85 -3.20
N ARG A 127 11.19 14.81 -2.38
CA ARG A 127 11.74 16.00 -1.72
C ARG A 127 12.88 16.56 -2.57
N VAL A 128 12.56 17.01 -3.78
CA VAL A 128 13.54 17.61 -4.65
C VAL A 128 13.77 19.05 -4.23
N GLN A 129 15.02 19.37 -3.92
CA GLN A 129 15.48 20.76 -3.87
C GLN A 129 15.78 21.20 -5.30
N PHE A 130 14.77 21.69 -6.02
CA PHE A 130 15.01 22.27 -7.35
C PHE A 130 15.43 23.73 -7.23
N VAL A 131 16.52 24.07 -7.90
CA VAL A 131 16.88 25.45 -8.22
C VAL A 131 15.90 25.91 -9.29
N SER A 132 15.16 27.00 -9.03
CA SER A 132 14.27 27.57 -10.03
C SER A 132 15.04 27.89 -11.34
N PRO A 133 14.55 27.46 -12.52
CA PRO A 133 15.19 27.82 -13.79
C PRO A 133 15.02 29.31 -14.14
N ASP A 134 14.18 30.06 -13.42
CA ASP A 134 13.98 31.50 -13.64
C ASP A 134 14.92 32.40 -12.82
N GLY A 135 15.68 31.86 -11.86
CA GLY A 135 16.60 32.63 -11.03
C GLY A 135 15.94 33.71 -10.16
N PHE A 136 14.61 33.78 -10.10
CA PHE A 136 13.88 34.72 -9.27
C PHE A 136 13.42 33.98 -8.02
N GLY A 137 14.23 34.11 -6.96
CA GLY A 137 13.95 33.55 -5.65
C GLY A 137 12.51 33.81 -5.22
N ASN A 138 11.73 32.75 -5.25
CA ASN A 138 10.52 32.45 -4.51
C ASN A 138 10.31 30.95 -4.72
N ASP A 139 10.92 30.16 -3.86
CA ASP A 139 10.84 28.71 -3.87
C ASP A 139 9.39 28.27 -4.11
N PHE A 140 9.14 27.59 -5.23
CA PHE A 140 7.93 26.79 -5.33
C PHE A 140 8.12 25.59 -4.41
N VAL A 141 7.68 25.73 -3.16
CA VAL A 141 7.55 24.64 -2.21
C VAL A 141 6.30 23.87 -2.58
N GLY A 142 6.45 22.81 -3.38
CA GLY A 142 5.32 22.00 -3.81
C GLY A 142 5.61 20.52 -3.71
N THR A 143 4.80 19.82 -2.92
CA THR A 143 4.68 18.36 -2.97
C THR A 143 3.88 17.99 -4.22
N VAL A 144 4.50 17.33 -5.20
CA VAL A 144 3.75 16.64 -6.25
C VAL A 144 3.25 15.34 -5.62
N ASN A 145 1.97 15.30 -5.26
CA ASN A 145 1.36 14.18 -4.55
C ASN A 145 0.54 13.36 -5.55
N THR A 146 1.07 12.25 -6.03
CA THR A 146 0.29 11.27 -6.80
C THR A 146 -0.42 10.34 -5.83
N ALA A 147 -1.54 10.79 -5.27
CA ALA A 147 -2.40 9.93 -4.48
C ALA A 147 -3.28 9.09 -5.43
N VAL A 148 -3.03 7.78 -5.46
CA VAL A 148 -3.88 6.84 -6.19
C VAL A 148 -4.73 6.10 -5.18
N TRP A 149 -6.05 6.22 -5.35
CA TRP A 149 -6.98 5.44 -4.58
C TRP A 149 -7.10 4.04 -5.15
N LEU A 150 -6.69 3.06 -4.37
CA LEU A 150 -6.83 1.65 -4.70
C LEU A 150 -8.20 1.19 -4.19
N ARG A 151 -9.15 1.01 -5.12
CA ARG A 151 -10.39 0.26 -4.89
C ARG A 151 -10.33 -1.01 -5.70
N ASN A 152 -10.56 -2.16 -5.08
CA ASN A 152 -10.94 -3.34 -5.83
C ASN A 152 -12.47 -3.35 -5.94
N ARG A 153 -13.00 -3.64 -7.13
CA ARG A 153 -14.43 -3.84 -7.35
C ARG A 153 -14.65 -5.34 -7.30
N ASP A 154 -15.59 -5.78 -6.48
CA ASP A 154 -16.10 -7.15 -6.55
C ASP A 154 -16.72 -7.37 -7.94
N ASP A 155 -16.12 -8.23 -8.76
CA ASP A 155 -16.72 -8.68 -10.02
C ASP A 155 -17.84 -9.73 -9.77
N SER A 156 -18.30 -9.87 -8.53
CA SER A 156 -19.41 -10.75 -8.15
C SER A 156 -20.79 -10.11 -8.37
N GLU A 157 -20.86 -8.81 -8.68
CA GLU A 157 -22.10 -8.21 -9.17
C GLU A 157 -22.27 -8.54 -10.65
N GLY A 158 -22.98 -9.63 -10.90
CA GLY A 158 -23.55 -9.92 -12.21
C GLY A 158 -24.27 -8.70 -12.76
N VAL A 159 -23.73 -8.14 -13.83
CA VAL A 159 -24.44 -7.20 -14.70
C VAL A 159 -25.62 -7.96 -15.29
N SER A 160 -26.77 -7.89 -14.62
CA SER A 160 -28.06 -8.15 -15.23
C SER A 160 -28.73 -6.80 -15.45
N GLY A 161 -28.71 -6.32 -16.69
CA GLY A 161 -29.35 -5.08 -17.07
C GLY A 161 -28.78 -4.52 -18.36
N PHE A 162 -29.46 -4.82 -19.46
CA PHE A 162 -29.54 -3.93 -20.61
C PHE A 162 -30.19 -2.60 -20.19
#